data_AF-A0A520GNV1-F1
#
_entry.id   AF-A0A520GNV1-F1
#
_cell.length_a   1.000
_cell.length_b   1.000
_cell.length_c   1.000
_cell.angle_alpha   90.00
_cell.angle_beta   90.00
_cell.angle_gamma   90.00
#
_symmetry.space_group_name_H-M   'P 1'
#
loop_
_entity.id
_entity.type
_entity.pdbx_description
1 polymer ?
#
loop_
_entity_poly.entity_id
_entity_poly.type
_entity_poly.pdbx_seq_one_letter_code
_entity_poly.pdbx_strand_id
1 'polypeptide(L)'
;MLQRVVRSTIIDAPIERVWAVLRDFNSHDQWHSAIEASHIEGGERSDQVGCVRSFTLKDGNRIREQLLTLSDTEHKSTYCIVEASLPLQRYVATVSLRPVTDGNGTFWHWESTFATPPGMERGLCDTVAQGVYETGFEDLRRHLRQGSDRRPAGGEAMPTALPLPTRRVVFERHGGPEELRLRDGEVAPPRDGEVRIRQRAVGVNFIDVYLRRGWIPSALPAVPGMEAAGGVLDVGPQAAGFLPGDRVAYLGPVPGAYCGVRCVPAEWVVRLPAAIEDDVAAALLLKGVTADYLLHDLARVQRGTRLLVHAAAGGVGLLVCAWARRLGAVVLGTVSSEEKARVAREHGCEHVIVTRDYRFADAVQRACGGADVVIDGLGDAARDENLAALARRGHWISLGQASGPLTPLAPDALVAKSLSFSRPVVFDYVSTQAQLAERAQRVWSALADGTVRLPPIERFSLESAAQAHARLESRATIGALVLLP
;
A
#
# COMPACT_ATOMS: atom_id res chain seq x y z
N MET A 1 11.68 -14.53 16.61
CA MET A 1 10.63 -15.54 16.27
C MET A 1 9.36 -15.11 17.00
N LEU A 2 8.17 -15.24 16.38
CA LEU A 2 6.92 -14.93 17.08
C LEU A 2 6.66 -16.04 18.10
N GLN A 3 6.37 -15.63 19.34
CA GLN A 3 5.87 -16.49 20.39
C GLN A 3 4.37 -16.69 20.19
N ARG A 4 3.88 -17.88 20.53
CA ARG A 4 2.46 -18.21 20.53
C ARG A 4 2.07 -18.73 21.90
N VAL A 5 1.10 -18.08 22.53
CA VAL A 5 0.53 -18.51 23.81
C VAL A 5 -0.93 -18.90 23.58
N VAL A 6 -1.31 -20.07 24.08
CA VAL A 6 -2.67 -20.59 23.98
C VAL A 6 -3.07 -21.15 25.33
N ARG A 7 -4.25 -20.75 25.81
CA ARG A 7 -4.92 -21.36 26.97
C ARG A 7 -6.39 -21.54 26.66
N SER A 8 -6.98 -22.57 27.26
CA SER A 8 -8.40 -22.80 27.16
C SER A 8 -8.94 -23.40 28.44
N THR A 9 -10.24 -23.25 28.66
CA THR A 9 -10.89 -23.78 29.84
C THR A 9 -12.39 -23.96 29.62
N ILE A 10 -13.05 -24.65 30.55
CA ILE A 10 -14.50 -24.71 30.63
C ILE A 10 -14.97 -23.78 31.75
N ILE A 11 -15.91 -22.89 31.43
CA ILE A 11 -16.63 -22.05 32.37
C ILE A 11 -18.01 -22.66 32.58
N ASP A 12 -18.37 -22.91 33.83
CA ASP A 12 -19.66 -23.50 34.22
C ASP A 12 -20.77 -22.43 34.20
N ALA A 13 -21.05 -21.90 33.02
CA ALA A 13 -22.10 -20.94 32.73
C ALA A 13 -22.47 -20.98 31.23
N PRO A 14 -23.73 -20.64 30.86
CA PRO A 14 -24.17 -20.53 29.47
C PRO A 14 -23.32 -19.54 28.67
N ILE A 15 -23.15 -19.80 27.37
CA ILE A 15 -22.30 -19.00 26.49
C ILE A 15 -22.74 -17.53 26.43
N GLU A 16 -24.04 -17.27 26.46
CA GLU A 16 -24.61 -15.92 26.43
C GLU A 16 -24.21 -15.13 27.68
N ARG A 17 -24.12 -15.81 28.83
CA ARG A 17 -23.74 -15.20 30.10
C ARG A 17 -22.25 -14.92 30.17
N VAL A 18 -21.42 -15.84 29.69
CA VAL A 18 -19.97 -15.65 29.59
C VAL A 18 -19.65 -14.55 28.58
N TRP A 19 -20.33 -14.57 27.44
CA TRP A 19 -20.13 -13.59 26.38
C TRP A 19 -20.61 -12.21 26.77
N ALA A 20 -21.71 -12.05 27.50
CA ALA A 20 -22.15 -10.73 27.98
C ALA A 20 -21.05 -9.98 28.76
N VAL A 21 -20.17 -10.69 29.47
CA VAL A 21 -19.03 -10.10 30.17
C VAL A 21 -17.86 -9.82 29.21
N LEU A 22 -17.46 -10.81 28.40
CA LEU A 22 -16.29 -10.71 27.52
C LEU A 22 -16.52 -9.85 26.26
N ARG A 23 -17.78 -9.65 25.87
CA ARG A 23 -18.22 -8.81 24.75
C ARG A 23 -17.97 -7.34 25.02
N ASP A 24 -18.18 -6.89 26.27
CA ASP A 24 -17.82 -5.54 26.68
C ASP A 24 -16.29 -5.46 26.76
N PHE A 25 -15.67 -4.90 25.72
CA PHE A 25 -14.22 -4.78 25.66
C PHE A 25 -13.67 -3.97 26.83
N ASN A 26 -14.43 -3.09 27.49
CA ASN A 26 -13.91 -2.32 28.63
C ASN A 26 -14.14 -2.98 30.00
N SER A 27 -14.82 -4.14 30.07
CA SER A 27 -15.27 -4.71 31.35
C SER A 27 -14.16 -5.26 32.25
N HIS A 28 -12.91 -5.25 31.80
CA HIS A 28 -11.82 -5.99 32.42
C HIS A 28 -11.54 -5.59 33.88
N ASP A 29 -11.67 -4.32 34.24
CA ASP A 29 -11.51 -3.85 35.62
C ASP A 29 -12.63 -4.31 36.57
N GLN A 30 -13.75 -4.80 36.02
CA GLN A 30 -14.91 -5.28 36.79
C GLN A 30 -14.78 -6.75 37.22
N TRP A 31 -13.92 -7.52 36.55
CA TRP A 31 -13.78 -8.95 36.81
C TRP A 31 -12.34 -9.44 36.88
N HIS A 32 -11.40 -8.88 36.12
CA HIS A 32 -10.01 -9.35 36.05
C HIS A 32 -9.14 -8.71 37.14
N SER A 33 -8.68 -9.50 38.10
CA SER A 33 -8.03 -8.99 39.31
C SER A 33 -6.66 -8.33 39.08
N ALA A 34 -5.98 -8.63 37.98
CA ALA A 34 -4.73 -7.97 37.61
C ALA A 34 -4.91 -6.50 37.17
N ILE A 35 -6.14 -6.08 36.84
CA ILE A 35 -6.43 -4.78 36.25
C ILE A 35 -6.96 -3.85 37.33
N GLU A 36 -6.33 -2.68 37.46
CA GLU A 36 -6.68 -1.66 38.46
C GLU A 36 -7.77 -0.71 37.95
N ALA A 37 -7.65 -0.26 36.71
CA ALA A 37 -8.59 0.65 36.08
C ALA A 37 -8.58 0.46 34.56
N SER A 38 -9.75 0.59 33.92
CA SER A 38 -9.89 0.49 32.46
C SER A 38 -10.86 1.53 31.91
N HIS A 39 -10.49 2.19 30.83
CA HIS A 39 -11.41 3.08 30.10
C HIS A 39 -11.22 3.00 28.59
N ILE A 40 -12.29 3.31 27.85
CA ILE A 40 -12.24 3.54 26.42
C ILE A 40 -11.83 4.99 26.14
N GLU A 41 -10.83 5.16 25.27
CA GLU A 41 -10.37 6.47 24.82
C GLU A 41 -11.41 7.12 23.88
N GLY A 42 -11.39 8.45 23.81
CA GLY A 42 -12.21 9.17 22.83
C GLY A 42 -13.74 9.13 23.04
N GLY A 43 -14.22 8.55 24.14
CA GLY A 43 -15.66 8.43 24.43
C GLY A 43 -16.39 7.44 23.52
N GLU A 44 -15.65 6.52 22.90
CA GLU A 44 -16.20 5.49 22.01
C GLU A 44 -16.94 4.39 22.80
N ARG A 45 -17.75 3.58 22.11
CA ARG A 45 -18.39 2.42 22.75
C ARG A 45 -17.38 1.29 22.90
N SER A 46 -17.47 0.54 23.99
CA SER A 46 -16.58 -0.61 24.22
C SER A 46 -16.83 -1.79 23.28
N ASP A 47 -17.96 -1.83 22.56
CA ASP A 47 -18.23 -2.84 21.53
C ASP A 47 -17.90 -2.36 20.10
N GLN A 48 -17.29 -1.17 19.97
CA GLN A 48 -16.94 -0.58 18.69
C GLN A 48 -15.60 -1.14 18.20
N VAL A 49 -15.60 -1.85 17.06
CA VAL A 49 -14.35 -2.22 16.38
C VAL A 49 -13.56 -0.96 16.04
N GLY A 50 -12.27 -0.98 16.36
CA GLY A 50 -11.36 0.15 16.26
C GLY A 50 -11.21 0.95 17.55
N CYS A 51 -12.08 0.76 18.56
CA CYS A 51 -11.95 1.48 19.81
C CYS A 51 -10.67 1.09 20.55
N VAL A 52 -10.09 2.07 21.26
CA VAL A 52 -8.88 1.86 22.06
C VAL A 52 -9.24 1.87 23.53
N ARG A 53 -8.91 0.78 24.21
CA ARG A 53 -8.98 0.66 25.66
C ARG A 53 -7.61 0.95 26.26
N SER A 54 -7.54 1.86 27.23
CA SER A 54 -6.35 2.06 28.05
C SER A 54 -6.61 1.57 29.46
N PHE A 55 -5.75 0.68 29.95
CA PHE A 55 -5.84 0.14 31.30
C PHE A 55 -4.48 0.07 31.98
N THR A 56 -4.52 0.11 33.31
CA THR A 56 -3.35 -0.01 34.18
C THR A 56 -3.43 -1.33 34.94
N LEU A 57 -2.32 -2.06 34.93
CA LEU A 57 -2.11 -3.25 35.74
C LEU A 57 -1.70 -2.85 37.17
N LYS A 58 -2.03 -3.68 38.15
CA LYS A 58 -1.70 -3.42 39.57
C LYS A 58 -0.20 -3.34 39.88
N ASP A 59 0.65 -3.82 38.98
CA ASP A 59 2.10 -3.69 39.07
C ASP A 59 2.63 -2.35 38.50
N GLY A 60 1.73 -1.47 38.06
CA GLY A 60 2.03 -0.15 37.50
C GLY A 60 2.25 -0.14 35.99
N ASN A 61 2.24 -1.31 35.32
CA ASN A 61 2.37 -1.35 33.87
C ASN A 61 1.11 -0.83 33.18
N ARG A 62 1.28 -0.04 32.11
CA ARG A 62 0.18 0.48 31.31
C ARG A 62 0.10 -0.24 29.97
N ILE A 63 -1.12 -0.53 29.54
CA ILE A 63 -1.39 -1.14 28.23
C ILE A 63 -2.51 -0.36 27.55
N ARG A 64 -2.34 -0.14 26.25
CA ARG A 64 -3.37 0.34 25.33
C ARG A 64 -3.61 -0.73 24.29
N GLU A 65 -4.87 -1.15 24.16
CA GLU A 65 -5.28 -2.20 23.24
C GLU A 65 -6.40 -1.71 22.34
N GLN A 66 -6.34 -2.11 21.08
CA GLN A 66 -7.36 -1.78 20.09
C GLN A 66 -8.18 -3.01 19.74
N LEU A 67 -9.50 -2.89 19.78
CA LEU A 67 -10.42 -3.93 19.35
C LEU A 67 -10.36 -4.07 17.82
N LEU A 68 -9.94 -5.22 17.30
CA LEU A 68 -9.78 -5.47 15.86
C LEU A 68 -11.03 -6.08 15.22
N THR A 69 -11.66 -7.01 15.94
CA THR A 69 -12.91 -7.66 15.52
C THR A 69 -13.74 -8.02 16.74
N LEU A 70 -15.06 -8.03 16.58
CA LEU A 70 -16.02 -8.50 17.58
C LEU A 70 -17.17 -9.16 16.84
N SER A 71 -17.48 -10.42 17.16
CA SER A 71 -18.54 -11.20 16.52
C SER A 71 -19.42 -11.85 17.58
N ASP A 72 -20.66 -11.37 17.70
CA ASP A 72 -21.67 -11.95 18.57
C ASP A 72 -22.14 -13.33 18.07
N THR A 73 -22.13 -13.56 16.74
CA THR A 73 -22.52 -14.85 16.15
C THR A 73 -21.47 -15.93 16.43
N GLU A 74 -20.19 -15.60 16.31
CA GLU A 74 -19.10 -16.54 16.58
C GLU A 74 -18.63 -16.54 18.04
N HIS A 75 -19.17 -15.64 18.88
CA HIS A 75 -18.74 -15.37 20.25
C HIS A 75 -17.21 -15.20 20.34
N LYS A 76 -16.70 -14.32 19.46
CA LYS A 76 -15.28 -14.17 19.19
C LYS A 76 -14.89 -12.69 19.14
N SER A 77 -13.77 -12.35 19.77
CA SER A 77 -13.16 -11.03 19.65
C SER A 77 -11.65 -11.15 19.43
N THR A 78 -11.10 -10.24 18.64
CA THR A 78 -9.66 -10.13 18.41
C THR A 78 -9.24 -8.70 18.72
N TYR A 79 -8.11 -8.53 19.41
CA TYR A 79 -7.56 -7.23 19.76
C TYR A 79 -6.03 -7.25 19.67
N CYS A 80 -5.41 -6.08 19.58
CA CYS A 80 -3.96 -5.93 19.58
C CYS A 80 -3.50 -4.93 20.63
N ILE A 81 -2.25 -5.04 21.08
CA ILE A 81 -1.60 -3.99 21.89
C ILE A 81 -1.02 -2.95 20.94
N VAL A 82 -1.49 -1.70 21.06
CA VAL A 82 -0.95 -0.55 20.31
C VAL A 82 0.17 0.15 21.06
N GLU A 83 0.17 0.10 22.39
CA GLU A 83 1.21 0.65 23.25
C GLU A 83 1.23 -0.10 24.58
N ALA A 84 2.41 -0.46 25.08
CA ALA A 84 2.54 -1.06 26.41
C ALA A 84 3.88 -0.73 27.06
N SER A 85 3.89 -0.69 28.39
CA SER A 85 5.12 -0.65 29.20
C SER A 85 5.89 -1.97 29.13
N LEU A 86 5.19 -3.08 28.90
CA LEU A 86 5.81 -4.38 28.69
C LEU A 86 6.39 -4.49 27.27
N PRO A 87 7.55 -5.16 27.09
CA PRO A 87 8.21 -5.29 25.79
C PRO A 87 7.55 -6.37 24.90
N LEU A 88 6.23 -6.27 24.73
CA LEU A 88 5.42 -7.09 23.84
C LEU A 88 5.26 -6.35 22.51
N GLN A 89 5.85 -6.88 21.45
CA GLN A 89 5.81 -6.27 20.12
C GLN A 89 4.85 -7.05 19.23
N ARG A 90 4.04 -6.34 18.42
CA ARG A 90 3.13 -6.96 17.45
C ARG A 90 2.17 -7.97 18.10
N TYR A 91 1.71 -7.64 19.31
CA TYR A 91 0.84 -8.53 20.07
C TYR A 91 -0.57 -8.50 19.48
N VAL A 92 -1.09 -9.68 19.15
CA VAL A 92 -2.49 -9.89 18.75
C VAL A 92 -3.03 -11.05 19.58
N ALA A 93 -4.19 -10.86 20.18
CA ALA A 93 -4.90 -11.89 20.92
C ALA A 93 -6.31 -12.10 20.37
N THR A 94 -6.80 -13.32 20.48
CA THR A 94 -8.15 -13.72 20.11
C THR A 94 -8.78 -14.51 21.25
N VAL A 95 -9.96 -14.07 21.66
CA VAL A 95 -10.88 -14.79 22.54
C VAL A 95 -11.94 -15.44 21.66
N SER A 96 -12.25 -16.72 21.91
CA SER A 96 -13.32 -17.44 21.22
C SER A 96 -14.07 -18.33 22.20
N LEU A 97 -15.39 -18.26 22.19
CA LEU A 97 -16.26 -19.09 23.01
C LEU A 97 -17.00 -20.11 22.15
N ARG A 98 -17.23 -21.31 22.68
CA ARG A 98 -18.11 -22.31 22.08
C ARG A 98 -18.99 -22.95 23.14
N PRO A 99 -20.26 -23.27 22.83
CA PRO A 99 -21.12 -23.98 23.77
C PRO A 99 -20.62 -25.42 23.96
N VAL A 100 -20.64 -25.91 25.20
CA VAL A 100 -20.41 -27.32 25.54
C VAL A 100 -21.76 -28.02 25.51
N THR A 101 -22.01 -28.83 24.47
CA THR A 101 -23.37 -29.28 24.10
C THR A 101 -23.94 -30.42 24.94
N ASP A 102 -23.11 -31.13 25.69
CA ASP A 102 -23.50 -32.17 26.66
C ASP A 102 -23.68 -31.62 28.08
N GLY A 103 -23.64 -30.29 28.24
CA GLY A 103 -23.89 -29.58 29.49
C GLY A 103 -24.41 -28.16 29.24
N ASN A 104 -24.29 -27.29 30.25
CA ASN A 104 -24.64 -25.87 30.14
C ASN A 104 -23.40 -24.96 30.27
N GLY A 105 -22.24 -25.51 29.92
CA GLY A 105 -20.95 -24.85 30.05
C GLY A 105 -20.49 -24.17 28.76
N THR A 106 -19.45 -23.35 28.89
CA THR A 106 -18.82 -22.64 27.79
C THR A 106 -17.35 -23.02 27.69
N PHE A 107 -16.91 -23.46 26.52
CA PHE A 107 -15.51 -23.62 26.19
C PHE A 107 -14.93 -22.25 25.82
N TRP A 108 -14.01 -21.74 26.63
CA TRP A 108 -13.29 -20.50 26.36
C TRP A 108 -11.89 -20.84 25.85
N HIS A 109 -11.57 -20.38 24.63
CA HIS A 109 -10.25 -20.42 24.03
C HIS A 109 -9.67 -19.01 23.95
N TRP A 110 -8.44 -18.84 24.44
CA TRP A 110 -7.72 -17.57 24.37
C TRP A 110 -6.31 -17.82 23.82
N GLU A 111 -6.00 -17.20 22.69
CA GLU A 111 -4.69 -17.31 22.07
C GLU A 111 -4.09 -15.94 21.76
N SER A 112 -2.76 -15.84 21.80
CA SER A 112 -2.03 -14.68 21.30
C SER A 112 -0.78 -15.06 20.53
N THR A 113 -0.34 -14.11 19.71
CA THR A 113 0.96 -14.11 19.06
C THR A 113 1.65 -12.78 19.28
N PHE A 114 2.95 -12.81 19.58
CA PHE A 114 3.74 -11.60 19.81
C PHE A 114 5.24 -11.85 19.62
N ALA A 115 5.99 -10.80 19.34
CA ALA A 115 7.44 -10.81 19.37
C ALA A 115 7.95 -10.30 20.72
N THR A 116 9.10 -10.83 21.15
CA THR A 116 9.80 -10.46 22.37
C THR A 116 11.25 -10.12 22.05
N PRO A 117 11.91 -9.30 22.88
CA PRO A 117 13.36 -9.18 22.83
C PRO A 117 14.04 -10.53 23.13
N PRO A 118 15.24 -10.78 22.57
CA PRO A 118 15.99 -12.01 22.81
C PRO A 118 16.25 -12.24 24.31
N GLY A 119 16.00 -13.46 24.79
CA GLY A 119 16.24 -13.86 26.18
C GLY A 119 15.07 -13.61 27.14
N MET A 120 13.98 -12.98 26.68
CA MET A 120 12.77 -12.74 27.47
C MET A 120 11.56 -13.60 27.03
N GLU A 121 11.74 -14.51 26.08
CA GLU A 121 10.68 -15.31 25.48
C GLU A 121 9.88 -16.06 26.55
N ARG A 122 10.58 -16.81 27.41
CA ARG A 122 9.94 -17.65 28.42
C ARG A 122 9.19 -16.83 29.46
N GLY A 123 9.83 -15.80 30.01
CA GLY A 123 9.24 -14.96 31.05
C GLY A 123 7.98 -14.23 30.56
N LEU A 124 7.99 -13.70 29.34
CA LEU A 124 6.82 -13.02 28.77
C LEU A 124 5.73 -14.00 28.37
N CYS A 125 6.07 -15.19 27.85
CA CYS A 125 5.10 -16.27 27.62
C CYS A 125 4.41 -16.70 28.91
N ASP A 126 5.16 -16.89 30.01
CA ASP A 126 4.62 -17.28 31.31
C ASP A 126 3.75 -16.16 31.89
N THR A 127 4.16 -14.90 31.75
CA THR A 127 3.38 -13.73 32.17
C THR A 127 2.02 -13.68 31.47
N VAL A 128 2.00 -13.82 30.14
CA VAL A 128 0.73 -13.82 29.37
C VAL A 128 -0.11 -15.05 29.69
N ALA A 129 0.51 -16.23 29.76
CA ALA A 129 -0.21 -17.48 29.97
C ALA A 129 -0.84 -17.58 31.37
N GLN A 130 -0.07 -17.31 32.41
CA GLN A 130 -0.48 -17.51 33.80
C GLN A 130 -1.05 -16.22 34.40
N GLY A 131 -0.30 -15.13 34.27
CA GLY A 131 -0.64 -13.83 34.88
C GLY A 131 -1.85 -13.14 34.24
N VAL A 132 -2.14 -13.46 32.97
CA VAL A 132 -3.30 -12.90 32.27
C VAL A 132 -4.35 -13.99 32.00
N TYR A 133 -4.03 -15.03 31.23
CA TYR A 133 -5.08 -15.93 30.72
C TYR A 133 -5.66 -16.83 31.81
N GLU A 134 -4.82 -17.60 32.52
CA GLU A 134 -5.29 -18.49 33.59
C GLU A 134 -5.91 -17.72 34.76
N THR A 135 -5.30 -16.59 35.15
CA THR A 135 -5.87 -15.67 36.16
C THR A 135 -7.25 -15.16 35.72
N GLY A 136 -7.38 -14.70 34.46
CA GLY A 136 -8.65 -14.25 33.90
C GLY A 136 -9.73 -15.33 33.88
N PHE A 137 -9.37 -16.59 33.64
CA PHE A 137 -10.30 -17.72 33.72
C PHE A 137 -10.87 -17.91 35.13
N GLU A 138 -10.03 -17.88 36.15
CA GLU A 138 -10.45 -18.04 37.55
C GLU A 138 -11.29 -16.86 38.04
N ASP A 139 -10.88 -15.67 37.65
CA ASP A 139 -11.54 -14.42 38.01
C ASP A 139 -12.92 -14.28 37.37
N LEU A 140 -13.05 -14.63 36.09
CA LEU A 140 -14.36 -14.65 35.43
C LEU A 140 -15.30 -15.67 36.09
N ARG A 141 -14.81 -16.85 36.48
CA ARG A 141 -15.62 -17.82 37.25
C ARG A 141 -16.12 -17.21 38.55
N ARG A 142 -15.26 -16.50 39.28
CA ARG A 142 -15.62 -15.84 40.54
C ARG A 142 -16.68 -14.76 40.30
N HIS A 143 -16.47 -13.91 39.30
CA HIS A 143 -17.39 -12.84 38.91
C HIS A 143 -18.77 -13.40 38.54
N LEU A 144 -18.81 -14.44 37.70
CA LEU A 144 -20.05 -15.08 37.27
C LEU A 144 -20.81 -15.76 38.43
N ARG A 145 -20.13 -16.30 39.44
CA ARG A 145 -20.76 -16.85 40.65
C ARG A 145 -21.38 -15.79 41.55
N GLN A 146 -20.86 -14.56 41.51
CA GLN A 146 -21.27 -13.46 42.40
C GLN A 146 -22.34 -12.56 41.77
N GLY A 147 -22.49 -12.55 40.43
CA GLY A 147 -23.48 -11.73 39.72
C GLY A 147 -24.89 -12.35 39.65
N SER A 148 -25.92 -11.54 39.95
CA SER A 148 -27.33 -11.84 39.62
C SER A 148 -27.57 -11.77 38.11
N ASP A 149 -28.38 -12.67 37.56
CA ASP A 149 -28.71 -12.80 36.13
C ASP A 149 -29.06 -11.46 35.45
N ARG A 150 -28.07 -10.85 34.78
CA ARG A 150 -28.32 -9.83 33.77
C ARG A 150 -28.54 -10.54 32.44
N ARG A 151 -29.81 -10.73 32.06
CA ARG A 151 -30.14 -11.04 30.65
C ARG A 151 -29.66 -9.88 29.78
N PRO A 152 -28.94 -10.13 28.66
CA PRO A 152 -28.69 -9.09 27.69
C PRO A 152 -30.02 -8.66 27.08
N ALA A 153 -30.24 -7.34 26.98
CA ALA A 153 -31.24 -6.79 26.09
C ALA A 153 -30.93 -7.25 24.65
N GLY A 154 -31.98 -7.51 23.87
CA GLY A 154 -31.93 -8.25 22.61
C GLY A 154 -30.78 -7.88 21.67
N GLY A 155 -30.24 -8.91 21.01
CA GLY A 155 -29.18 -8.78 20.02
C GLY A 155 -29.63 -7.92 18.84
N GLU A 156 -29.15 -6.68 18.82
CA GLU A 156 -29.05 -5.91 17.59
C GLU A 156 -27.88 -6.45 16.76
N ALA A 157 -28.05 -6.40 15.43
CA ALA A 157 -27.05 -6.82 14.47
C ALA A 157 -25.71 -6.09 14.70
N MET A 158 -24.62 -6.76 14.29
CA MET A 158 -23.23 -6.27 14.38
C MET A 158 -23.10 -4.76 14.16
N PRO A 159 -22.30 -4.03 14.96
CA PRO A 159 -21.89 -2.69 14.56
C PRO A 159 -21.10 -2.83 13.26
N THR A 160 -21.72 -2.42 12.15
CA THR A 160 -20.99 -2.19 10.90
C THR A 160 -19.93 -1.14 11.21
N ALA A 161 -18.70 -1.30 10.69
CA ALA A 161 -17.75 -0.19 10.78
C ALA A 161 -18.45 1.09 10.31
N LEU A 162 -18.13 2.25 10.88
CA LEU A 162 -18.81 3.48 10.49
C LEU A 162 -18.16 4.06 9.24
N PRO A 163 -18.91 4.81 8.41
CA PRO A 163 -18.32 5.70 7.44
C PRO A 163 -17.31 6.64 8.11
N LEU A 164 -16.17 6.87 7.47
CA LEU A 164 -15.14 7.79 7.96
C LEU A 164 -15.10 9.05 7.10
N PRO A 165 -14.98 10.24 7.71
CA PRO A 165 -14.78 11.46 6.96
C PRO A 165 -13.44 11.40 6.20
N THR A 166 -13.43 11.92 4.98
CA THR A 166 -12.25 11.99 4.12
C THR A 166 -12.29 13.26 3.31
N ARG A 167 -11.12 13.78 2.96
CA ARG A 167 -10.97 14.80 1.93
C ARG A 167 -10.45 14.14 0.67
N ARG A 168 -10.94 14.56 -0.49
CA ARG A 168 -10.55 14.03 -1.80
C ARG A 168 -10.43 15.14 -2.83
N VAL A 169 -9.52 14.96 -3.79
CA VAL A 169 -9.41 15.85 -4.94
C VAL A 169 -10.21 15.25 -6.10
N VAL A 170 -11.15 16.03 -6.61
CA VAL A 170 -12.10 15.62 -7.65
C VAL A 170 -11.97 16.55 -8.85
N PHE A 171 -12.22 16.05 -10.05
CA PHE A 171 -12.51 16.87 -11.23
C PHE A 171 -13.90 16.52 -11.77
N GLU A 172 -14.71 17.54 -12.04
CA GLU A 172 -16.11 17.41 -12.51
C GLU A 172 -16.20 17.46 -14.04
N ARG A 173 -15.16 17.99 -14.71
CA ARG A 173 -15.00 18.03 -16.15
C ARG A 173 -13.53 17.85 -16.53
N HIS A 174 -13.29 17.44 -17.77
CA HIS A 174 -11.93 17.39 -18.30
C HIS A 174 -11.41 18.81 -18.59
N GLY A 175 -10.10 19.05 -18.39
CA GLY A 175 -9.54 20.39 -18.58
C GLY A 175 -8.06 20.52 -18.23
N GLY A 176 -7.66 21.67 -17.68
CA GLY A 176 -6.34 21.96 -17.11
C GLY A 176 -6.25 21.67 -15.60
N PRO A 177 -5.07 21.82 -14.96
CA PRO A 177 -4.87 21.49 -13.55
C PRO A 177 -5.84 22.19 -12.61
N GLU A 178 -6.37 23.34 -13.02
CA GLU A 178 -7.44 24.08 -12.35
C GLU A 178 -8.75 23.31 -12.20
N GLU A 179 -8.96 22.18 -12.88
CA GLU A 179 -10.14 21.34 -12.66
C GLU A 179 -10.05 20.50 -11.38
N LEU A 180 -8.87 20.36 -10.78
CA LEU A 180 -8.67 19.63 -9.53
C LEU A 180 -9.15 20.48 -8.35
N ARG A 181 -10.17 19.99 -7.64
CA ARG A 181 -10.80 20.65 -6.51
C ARG A 181 -10.89 19.73 -5.30
N LEU A 182 -10.49 20.24 -4.15
CA LEU A 182 -10.69 19.54 -2.89
C LEU A 182 -12.18 19.51 -2.53
N ARG A 183 -12.67 18.37 -2.08
CA ARG A 183 -14.02 18.16 -1.58
C ARG A 183 -13.96 17.29 -0.34
N ASP A 184 -14.79 17.61 0.64
CA ASP A 184 -15.10 16.72 1.75
C ASP A 184 -16.00 15.57 1.27
N GLY A 185 -15.96 14.46 2.00
CA GLY A 185 -16.81 13.31 1.76
C GLY A 185 -16.64 12.27 2.85
N GLU A 186 -17.20 11.10 2.60
CA GLU A 186 -17.11 9.96 3.52
C GLU A 186 -16.73 8.70 2.76
N VAL A 187 -16.03 7.80 3.46
CA VAL A 187 -15.67 6.47 2.97
C VAL A 187 -16.42 5.45 3.80
N ALA A 188 -17.31 4.71 3.14
CA ALA A 188 -18.01 3.58 3.73
C ALA A 188 -17.02 2.52 4.25
N PRO A 189 -17.47 1.60 5.10
CA PRO A 189 -16.70 0.40 5.46
C PRO A 189 -16.18 -0.37 4.25
N PRO A 190 -15.04 -1.06 4.39
CA PRO A 190 -14.57 -1.98 3.36
C PRO A 190 -15.59 -3.11 3.17
N ARG A 191 -15.86 -3.42 1.90
CA ARG A 191 -16.69 -4.57 1.52
C ARG A 191 -15.87 -5.87 1.64
N ASP A 192 -16.53 -6.98 1.38
CA ASP A 192 -15.87 -8.28 1.27
C ASP A 192 -14.68 -8.22 0.31
N GLY A 193 -13.51 -8.67 0.77
CA GLY A 193 -12.25 -8.65 0.03
C GLY A 193 -11.55 -7.29 -0.04
N GLU A 194 -12.07 -6.24 0.59
CA GLU A 194 -11.46 -4.91 0.62
C GLU A 194 -10.73 -4.62 1.93
N VAL A 195 -9.78 -3.69 1.88
CA VAL A 195 -9.14 -3.09 3.04
C VAL A 195 -9.34 -1.58 2.99
N ARG A 196 -9.61 -0.95 4.13
CA ARG A 196 -9.69 0.50 4.26
C ARG A 196 -8.37 1.05 4.74
N ILE A 197 -7.78 1.97 3.98
CA ILE A 197 -6.43 2.50 4.22
C ILE A 197 -6.54 3.98 4.53
N ARG A 198 -5.87 4.42 5.61
CA ARG A 198 -5.53 5.83 5.82
C ARG A 198 -4.24 6.13 5.09
N GLN A 199 -4.37 6.87 4.00
CA GLN A 199 -3.28 7.20 3.12
C GLN A 199 -2.42 8.28 3.77
N ARG A 200 -1.11 8.06 3.78
CA ARG A 200 -0.11 9.00 4.29
C ARG A 200 0.66 9.67 3.16
N ALA A 201 0.75 9.00 2.02
CA ALA A 201 1.28 9.56 0.78
C ALA A 201 0.58 8.95 -0.43
N VAL A 202 0.40 9.75 -1.48
CA VAL A 202 -0.25 9.36 -2.73
C VAL A 202 0.67 9.69 -3.89
N GLY A 203 0.91 8.74 -4.79
CA GLY A 203 1.79 8.96 -5.94
C GLY A 203 1.13 9.79 -7.02
N VAL A 204 1.87 10.77 -7.56
CA VAL A 204 1.44 11.55 -8.73
C VAL A 204 2.13 10.99 -9.97
N ASN A 205 1.32 10.60 -10.96
CA ASN A 205 1.79 9.95 -12.19
C ASN A 205 1.21 10.64 -13.43
N PHE A 206 1.90 10.51 -14.56
CA PHE A 206 1.44 11.14 -15.81
C PHE A 206 0.12 10.54 -16.33
N ILE A 207 -0.23 9.31 -15.92
CA ILE A 207 -1.54 8.71 -16.16
C ILE A 207 -2.68 9.51 -15.51
N ASP A 208 -2.44 10.16 -14.37
CA ASP A 208 -3.41 11.00 -13.69
C ASP A 208 -3.75 12.24 -14.54
N VAL A 209 -2.76 12.77 -15.26
CA VAL A 209 -2.94 13.87 -16.23
C VAL A 209 -3.77 13.40 -17.42
N TYR A 210 -3.55 12.17 -17.92
CA TYR A 210 -4.34 11.61 -19.02
C TYR A 210 -5.82 11.44 -18.63
N LEU A 211 -6.10 10.98 -17.41
CA LEU A 211 -7.45 10.89 -16.86
C LEU A 211 -8.10 12.27 -16.77
N ARG A 212 -7.41 13.23 -16.15
CA ARG A 212 -7.90 14.61 -15.97
C ARG A 212 -8.16 15.32 -17.30
N ARG A 213 -7.32 15.10 -18.33
CA ARG A 213 -7.48 15.65 -19.69
C ARG A 213 -8.51 14.90 -20.55
N GLY A 214 -9.04 13.76 -20.08
CA GLY A 214 -10.03 12.96 -20.83
C GLY A 214 -9.44 12.10 -21.94
N TRP A 215 -8.14 11.86 -21.93
CA TRP A 215 -7.48 10.96 -22.89
C TRP A 215 -7.69 9.49 -22.54
N ILE A 216 -7.89 9.22 -21.25
CA ILE A 216 -8.38 7.93 -20.76
C ILE A 216 -9.82 8.16 -20.31
N PRO A 217 -10.81 7.47 -20.90
CA PRO A 217 -12.21 7.60 -20.52
C PRO A 217 -12.40 7.33 -19.02
N SER A 218 -13.19 8.17 -18.36
CA SER A 218 -13.60 8.00 -16.96
C SER A 218 -15.00 8.56 -16.75
N ALA A 219 -15.76 7.97 -15.84
CA ALA A 219 -17.05 8.52 -15.42
C ALA A 219 -16.81 9.75 -14.54
N LEU A 220 -17.50 10.86 -14.84
CA LEU A 220 -17.40 12.10 -14.08
C LEU A 220 -18.57 12.21 -13.08
N PRO A 221 -18.36 12.81 -11.89
CA PRO A 221 -17.09 13.33 -11.37
C PRO A 221 -16.09 12.22 -11.01
N ALA A 222 -14.79 12.50 -11.15
CA ALA A 222 -13.72 11.51 -10.96
C ALA A 222 -12.64 11.96 -9.97
N VAL A 223 -12.01 10.99 -9.30
CA VAL A 223 -10.86 11.18 -8.40
C VAL A 223 -9.61 10.55 -9.04
N PRO A 224 -8.51 11.30 -9.27
CA PRO A 224 -7.28 10.73 -9.85
C PRO A 224 -6.52 9.79 -8.89
N GLY A 225 -5.46 9.17 -9.42
CA GLY A 225 -4.44 8.48 -8.64
C GLY A 225 -4.62 6.96 -8.62
N MET A 226 -3.52 6.26 -8.95
CA MET A 226 -3.46 4.79 -9.09
C MET A 226 -2.69 4.10 -7.96
N GLU A 227 -1.88 4.85 -7.21
CA GLU A 227 -0.99 4.34 -6.16
C GLU A 227 -1.03 5.22 -4.91
N ALA A 228 -0.89 4.58 -3.74
CA ALA A 228 -0.69 5.27 -2.47
C ALA A 228 -0.07 4.32 -1.44
N ALA A 229 0.37 4.89 -0.32
CA ALA A 229 0.87 4.19 0.84
C ALA A 229 0.26 4.74 2.13
N GLY A 230 0.14 3.88 3.14
CA GLY A 230 -0.50 4.24 4.40
C GLY A 230 -0.64 3.08 5.37
N GLY A 231 -1.52 3.26 6.35
CA GLY A 231 -1.86 2.23 7.34
C GLY A 231 -3.25 1.67 7.12
N VAL A 232 -3.40 0.35 7.24
CA VAL A 232 -4.72 -0.31 7.26
C VAL A 232 -5.47 0.14 8.51
N LEU A 233 -6.73 0.56 8.34
CA LEU A 233 -7.63 0.93 9.44
C LEU A 233 -8.50 -0.24 9.86
N ASP A 234 -9.12 -0.89 8.88
CA ASP A 234 -9.98 -2.04 9.06
C ASP A 234 -10.04 -2.83 7.74
N VAL A 235 -10.52 -4.06 7.85
CA VAL A 235 -10.55 -5.03 6.76
C VAL A 235 -11.97 -5.58 6.64
N GLY A 236 -12.44 -5.73 5.41
CA GLY A 236 -13.71 -6.37 5.14
C GLY A 236 -13.63 -7.89 5.33
N PRO A 237 -14.78 -8.59 5.39
CA PRO A 237 -14.80 -10.04 5.39
C PRO A 237 -13.99 -10.62 4.23
N GLN A 238 -13.33 -11.76 4.40
CA GLN A 238 -12.55 -12.43 3.34
C GLN A 238 -11.33 -11.66 2.79
N ALA A 239 -10.99 -10.49 3.32
CA ALA A 239 -9.73 -9.78 3.01
C ALA A 239 -8.55 -10.45 3.73
N ALA A 240 -8.19 -11.66 3.31
CA ALA A 240 -7.10 -12.44 3.90
C ALA A 240 -5.75 -11.74 3.71
N GLY A 241 -4.87 -11.85 4.72
CA GLY A 241 -3.47 -11.42 4.59
C GLY A 241 -3.16 -9.98 5.02
N PHE A 242 -4.14 -9.22 5.52
CA PHE A 242 -3.95 -7.87 6.08
C PHE A 242 -4.66 -7.71 7.42
N LEU A 243 -4.11 -6.88 8.29
CA LEU A 243 -4.65 -6.54 9.60
C LEU A 243 -4.60 -5.01 9.80
N PRO A 244 -5.51 -4.43 10.59
CA PRO A 244 -5.38 -3.06 11.07
C PRO A 244 -3.98 -2.79 11.65
N GLY A 245 -3.43 -1.60 11.34
CA GLY A 245 -2.08 -1.20 11.73
C GLY A 245 -0.97 -1.68 10.78
N ASP A 246 -1.24 -2.61 9.85
CA ASP A 246 -0.27 -2.96 8.82
C ASP A 246 0.07 -1.73 7.97
N ARG A 247 1.39 -1.48 7.78
CA ARG A 247 1.88 -0.51 6.80
C ARG A 247 1.85 -1.15 5.42
N VAL A 248 1.16 -0.49 4.50
CA VAL A 248 0.89 -1.02 3.16
C VAL A 248 1.08 0.04 2.09
N ALA A 249 1.33 -0.42 0.88
CA ALA A 249 1.13 0.36 -0.33
C ALA A 249 0.23 -0.42 -1.28
N TYR A 250 -0.40 0.28 -2.21
CA TYR A 250 -1.22 -0.37 -3.21
C TYR A 250 -1.01 0.23 -4.59
N LEU A 251 -1.24 -0.60 -5.60
CA LEU A 251 -1.29 -0.23 -7.01
C LEU A 251 -2.45 -0.98 -7.65
N GLY A 252 -3.40 -0.25 -8.25
CA GLY A 252 -4.58 -0.88 -8.85
C GLY A 252 -5.12 -0.13 -10.06
N PRO A 253 -5.90 -0.82 -10.93
CA PRO A 253 -6.40 -0.28 -12.19
C PRO A 253 -7.55 0.73 -12.05
N VAL A 254 -8.14 0.89 -10.85
CA VAL A 254 -9.23 1.83 -10.62
C VAL A 254 -8.71 3.11 -9.94
N PRO A 255 -8.80 4.28 -10.60
CA PRO A 255 -8.34 5.54 -10.02
C PRO A 255 -9.15 5.93 -8.78
N GLY A 256 -8.54 6.71 -7.90
CA GLY A 256 -9.19 7.21 -6.68
C GLY A 256 -8.25 7.52 -5.52
N ALA A 257 -6.94 7.42 -5.72
CA ALA A 257 -5.96 7.56 -4.66
C ALA A 257 -5.82 8.99 -4.13
N TYR A 258 -6.30 10.04 -4.81
CA TYR A 258 -6.15 11.43 -4.33
C TYR A 258 -7.16 11.74 -3.20
N CYS A 259 -6.99 11.11 -2.05
CA CYS A 259 -7.83 11.28 -0.86
C CYS A 259 -7.09 10.94 0.45
N GLY A 260 -7.71 11.16 1.61
CA GLY A 260 -7.12 10.80 2.92
C GLY A 260 -7.39 9.35 3.35
N VAL A 261 -8.57 8.83 3.04
CA VAL A 261 -9.00 7.47 3.36
C VAL A 261 -9.70 6.87 2.14
N ARG A 262 -9.44 5.58 1.85
CA ARG A 262 -10.09 4.83 0.76
C ARG A 262 -10.13 3.33 1.05
N CYS A 263 -11.18 2.67 0.58
CA CYS A 263 -11.23 1.20 0.47
C CYS A 263 -10.68 0.75 -0.88
N VAL A 264 -9.84 -0.29 -0.87
CA VAL A 264 -9.31 -0.93 -2.08
C VAL A 264 -9.40 -2.45 -1.94
N PRO A 265 -9.57 -3.21 -3.04
CA PRO A 265 -9.42 -4.65 -3.02
C PRO A 265 -8.07 -5.07 -2.43
N ALA A 266 -8.07 -6.06 -1.53
CA ALA A 266 -6.87 -6.57 -0.87
C ALA A 266 -5.84 -7.12 -1.89
N GLU A 267 -6.30 -7.52 -3.07
CA GLU A 267 -5.44 -7.99 -4.16
C GLU A 267 -4.49 -6.92 -4.72
N TRP A 268 -4.80 -5.63 -4.54
CA TRP A 268 -3.96 -4.52 -5.01
C TRP A 268 -2.91 -4.12 -3.99
N VAL A 269 -2.88 -4.78 -2.82
CA VAL A 269 -2.17 -4.31 -1.65
C VAL A 269 -0.94 -5.16 -1.40
N VAL A 270 0.15 -4.49 -1.03
CA VAL A 270 1.41 -5.10 -0.60
C VAL A 270 1.83 -4.53 0.73
N ARG A 271 2.39 -5.39 1.59
CA ARG A 271 2.98 -4.97 2.88
C ARG A 271 4.27 -4.21 2.63
N LEU A 272 4.48 -3.13 3.35
CA LEU A 272 5.73 -2.37 3.29
C LEU A 272 6.78 -2.98 4.23
N PRO A 273 8.03 -3.16 3.76
CA PRO A 273 9.15 -3.44 4.65
C PRO A 273 9.35 -2.27 5.63
N ALA A 274 9.80 -2.57 6.85
CA ALA A 274 9.95 -1.56 7.90
C ALA A 274 10.87 -0.38 7.49
N ALA A 275 11.87 -0.64 6.65
CA ALA A 275 12.86 0.35 6.20
C ALA A 275 12.36 1.28 5.08
N ILE A 276 11.18 1.02 4.49
CA ILE A 276 10.64 1.84 3.40
C ILE A 276 9.65 2.83 3.99
N GLU A 277 9.93 4.12 3.86
CA GLU A 277 9.00 5.19 4.26
C GLU A 277 7.77 5.25 3.35
N ASP A 278 6.64 5.73 3.88
CA ASP A 278 5.36 5.70 3.17
C ASP A 278 5.39 6.58 1.90
N ASP A 279 6.06 7.74 1.95
CA ASP A 279 6.22 8.61 0.78
C ASP A 279 7.16 8.04 -0.29
N VAL A 280 8.20 7.31 0.11
CA VAL A 280 9.06 6.55 -0.80
C VAL A 280 8.25 5.45 -1.49
N ALA A 281 7.44 4.70 -0.74
CA ALA A 281 6.58 3.68 -1.31
C ALA A 281 5.57 4.26 -2.32
N ALA A 282 4.89 5.36 -1.95
CA ALA A 282 3.94 6.05 -2.83
C ALA A 282 4.62 6.70 -4.05
N ALA A 283 5.89 7.10 -3.94
CA ALA A 283 6.64 7.64 -5.07
C ALA A 283 7.08 6.55 -6.05
N LEU A 284 7.36 5.33 -5.57
CA LEU A 284 8.10 4.32 -6.31
C LEU A 284 7.31 3.09 -6.73
N LEU A 285 6.21 2.71 -6.09
CA LEU A 285 5.59 1.40 -6.35
C LEU A 285 5.22 1.21 -7.83
N LEU A 286 4.41 2.09 -8.40
CA LEU A 286 4.00 2.05 -9.81
C LEU A 286 5.22 2.16 -10.73
N LYS A 287 6.11 3.09 -10.45
CA LYS A 287 7.26 3.42 -11.33
C LYS A 287 8.31 2.31 -11.32
N GLY A 288 8.56 1.72 -10.16
CA GLY A 288 9.46 0.61 -9.95
C GLY A 288 8.93 -0.68 -10.54
N VAL A 289 7.64 -1.00 -10.33
CA VAL A 289 6.99 -2.14 -11.00
C VAL A 289 7.02 -1.96 -12.51
N THR A 290 6.84 -0.72 -12.99
CA THR A 290 6.96 -0.41 -14.41
C THR A 290 8.38 -0.66 -14.93
N ALA A 291 9.41 -0.18 -14.21
CA ALA A 291 10.80 -0.45 -14.57
C ALA A 291 11.13 -1.96 -14.55
N ASP A 292 10.61 -2.71 -13.58
CA ASP A 292 10.82 -4.15 -13.43
C ASP A 292 10.33 -4.92 -14.68
N TYR A 293 9.05 -4.80 -15.05
CA TYR A 293 8.53 -5.57 -16.20
C TYR A 293 9.13 -5.09 -17.53
N LEU A 294 9.46 -3.80 -17.65
CA LEU A 294 10.14 -3.27 -18.82
C LEU A 294 11.48 -3.94 -19.05
N LEU A 295 12.30 -4.04 -18.00
CA LEU A 295 13.66 -4.55 -18.09
C LEU A 295 13.69 -6.08 -18.17
N HIS A 296 12.87 -6.76 -17.37
CA HIS A 296 12.92 -8.21 -17.24
C HIS A 296 12.05 -8.95 -18.27
N ASP A 297 10.88 -8.43 -18.63
CA ASP A 297 9.91 -9.17 -19.45
C ASP A 297 9.92 -8.74 -20.91
N LEU A 298 9.87 -7.43 -21.16
CA LEU A 298 9.77 -6.87 -22.51
C LEU A 298 11.14 -6.67 -23.17
N ALA A 299 12.02 -5.89 -22.54
CA ALA A 299 13.36 -5.64 -23.07
C ALA A 299 14.29 -6.84 -22.86
N ARG A 300 14.01 -7.68 -21.86
CA ARG A 300 14.82 -8.83 -21.44
C ARG A 300 16.30 -8.49 -21.36
N VAL A 301 16.60 -7.36 -20.71
CA VAL A 301 17.92 -6.74 -20.70
C VAL A 301 18.99 -7.72 -20.26
N GLN A 302 20.05 -7.82 -21.06
CA GLN A 302 21.26 -8.58 -20.77
C GLN A 302 22.46 -7.64 -20.78
N ARG A 303 23.61 -8.15 -20.33
CA ARG A 303 24.88 -7.45 -20.49
C ARG A 303 25.10 -7.09 -21.97
N GLY A 304 25.35 -5.81 -22.23
CA GLY A 304 25.58 -5.29 -23.58
C GLY A 304 24.33 -4.86 -24.34
N THR A 305 23.11 -5.07 -23.81
CA THR A 305 21.89 -4.52 -24.43
C THR A 305 21.99 -3.00 -24.53
N ARG A 306 21.76 -2.43 -25.72
CA ARG A 306 21.74 -0.99 -25.97
C ARG A 306 20.33 -0.45 -25.76
N LEU A 307 20.11 0.26 -24.67
CA LEU A 307 18.79 0.72 -24.24
C LEU A 307 18.69 2.24 -24.37
N LEU A 308 17.74 2.74 -25.16
CA LEU A 308 17.40 4.16 -25.19
C LEU A 308 16.20 4.43 -24.28
N VAL A 309 16.38 5.32 -23.30
CA VAL A 309 15.34 5.70 -22.33
C VAL A 309 14.95 7.16 -22.52
N HIS A 310 13.71 7.41 -22.93
CA HIS A 310 13.20 8.77 -23.02
C HIS A 310 12.81 9.33 -21.66
N ALA A 311 12.89 10.66 -21.52
CA ALA A 311 12.69 11.34 -20.24
C ALA A 311 13.53 10.71 -19.12
N ALA A 312 14.82 10.49 -19.38
CA ALA A 312 15.72 9.72 -18.51
C ALA A 312 15.87 10.31 -17.08
N ALA A 313 15.54 11.59 -16.89
CA ALA A 313 15.51 12.25 -15.58
C ALA A 313 14.13 12.24 -14.88
N GLY A 314 13.12 11.63 -15.50
CA GLY A 314 11.78 11.49 -14.94
C GLY A 314 11.68 10.30 -13.99
N GLY A 315 10.53 10.17 -13.32
CA GLY A 315 10.32 9.16 -12.27
C GLY A 315 10.58 7.71 -12.72
N VAL A 316 10.07 7.27 -13.88
CA VAL A 316 10.38 5.92 -14.41
C VAL A 316 11.80 5.88 -15.01
N GLY A 317 12.19 6.94 -15.73
CA GLY A 317 13.48 7.00 -16.44
C GLY A 317 14.67 6.78 -15.53
N LEU A 318 14.69 7.41 -14.35
CA LEU A 318 15.79 7.26 -13.39
C LEU A 318 15.91 5.83 -12.85
N LEU A 319 14.78 5.16 -12.60
CA LEU A 319 14.77 3.78 -12.11
C LEU A 319 15.24 2.81 -13.19
N VAL A 320 14.74 2.99 -14.43
CA VAL A 320 15.14 2.19 -15.59
C VAL A 320 16.63 2.36 -15.87
N CYS A 321 17.16 3.59 -15.88
CA CYS A 321 18.58 3.82 -16.12
C CYS A 321 19.47 3.15 -15.08
N ALA A 322 19.14 3.29 -13.79
CA ALA A 322 19.96 2.75 -12.71
C ALA A 322 19.97 1.21 -12.74
N TRP A 323 18.79 0.61 -12.90
CA TRP A 323 18.63 -0.82 -12.89
C TRP A 323 19.19 -1.48 -14.16
N ALA A 324 18.95 -0.90 -15.35
CA ALA A 324 19.54 -1.37 -16.60
C ALA A 324 21.08 -1.33 -16.56
N ARG A 325 21.66 -0.25 -16.00
CA ARG A 325 23.12 -0.15 -15.85
C ARG A 325 23.66 -1.26 -14.96
N ARG A 326 22.97 -1.60 -13.87
CA ARG A 326 23.37 -2.72 -12.98
C ARG A 326 23.31 -4.07 -13.69
N LEU A 327 22.34 -4.26 -14.59
CA LEU A 327 22.24 -5.46 -15.46
C LEU A 327 23.31 -5.50 -16.57
N GLY A 328 24.14 -4.45 -16.69
CA GLY A 328 25.24 -4.38 -17.65
C GLY A 328 24.83 -3.85 -19.03
N ALA A 329 23.68 -3.18 -19.13
CA ALA A 329 23.27 -2.51 -20.36
C ALA A 329 24.13 -1.28 -20.67
N VAL A 330 24.18 -0.92 -21.96
CA VAL A 330 24.64 0.40 -22.42
C VAL A 330 23.41 1.29 -22.47
N VAL A 331 23.30 2.22 -21.52
CA VAL A 331 22.12 3.06 -21.35
C VAL A 331 22.33 4.42 -22.02
N LEU A 332 21.51 4.70 -23.01
CA LEU A 332 21.35 6.02 -23.61
C LEU A 332 20.05 6.64 -23.11
N GLY A 333 19.98 7.97 -23.05
CA GLY A 333 18.76 8.61 -22.62
C GLY A 333 18.58 10.03 -23.14
N THR A 334 17.33 10.43 -23.36
CA THR A 334 17.00 11.80 -23.78
C THR A 334 16.47 12.62 -22.62
N VAL A 335 16.88 13.88 -22.56
CA VAL A 335 16.44 14.86 -21.57
C VAL A 335 16.29 16.25 -22.19
N SER A 336 15.58 17.16 -21.52
CA SER A 336 15.29 18.51 -22.03
C SER A 336 16.23 19.61 -21.54
N SER A 337 17.18 19.30 -20.66
CA SER A 337 18.15 20.27 -20.11
C SER A 337 19.43 19.58 -19.61
N GLU A 338 20.50 20.36 -19.47
CA GLU A 338 21.77 19.89 -18.90
C GLU A 338 21.66 19.52 -17.41
N GLU A 339 20.82 20.22 -16.66
CA GLU A 339 20.53 19.88 -15.26
C GLU A 339 19.97 18.46 -15.16
N LYS A 340 19.00 18.13 -16.02
CA LYS A 340 18.44 16.77 -16.14
C LYS A 340 19.49 15.78 -16.63
N ALA A 341 20.39 16.21 -17.50
CA ALA A 341 21.46 15.34 -17.98
C ALA A 341 22.41 14.93 -16.86
N ARG A 342 22.76 15.85 -15.95
CA ARG A 342 23.56 15.54 -14.77
C ARG A 342 22.89 14.47 -13.91
N VAL A 343 21.61 14.65 -13.58
CA VAL A 343 20.87 13.68 -12.75
C VAL A 343 20.73 12.32 -13.44
N ALA A 344 20.46 12.30 -14.75
CA ALA A 344 20.40 11.05 -15.50
C ALA A 344 21.75 10.28 -15.47
N ARG A 345 22.88 10.98 -15.61
CA ARG A 345 24.22 10.37 -15.50
C ARG A 345 24.48 9.78 -14.11
N GLU A 346 24.11 10.50 -13.06
CA GLU A 346 24.21 10.03 -11.67
C GLU A 346 23.39 8.75 -11.42
N HIS A 347 22.35 8.50 -12.24
CA HIS A 347 21.50 7.32 -12.20
C HIS A 347 21.82 6.31 -13.32
N GLY A 348 23.05 6.30 -13.82
CA GLY A 348 23.53 5.23 -14.70
C GLY A 348 23.22 5.39 -16.19
N CYS A 349 22.69 6.55 -16.61
CA CYS A 349 22.59 6.88 -18.03
C CYS A 349 23.97 7.27 -18.59
N GLU A 350 24.57 6.39 -19.38
CA GLU A 350 25.95 6.53 -19.88
C GLU A 350 26.03 7.60 -20.99
N HIS A 351 25.10 7.57 -21.95
CA HIS A 351 25.06 8.53 -23.04
C HIS A 351 23.78 9.36 -22.99
N VAL A 352 23.89 10.58 -22.45
CA VAL A 352 22.76 11.50 -22.39
C VAL A 352 22.72 12.43 -23.61
N ILE A 353 21.56 12.50 -24.24
CA ILE A 353 21.25 13.38 -25.37
C ILE A 353 20.31 14.48 -24.87
N VAL A 354 20.77 15.73 -24.89
CA VAL A 354 19.94 16.89 -24.53
C VAL A 354 19.23 17.39 -25.78
N THR A 355 17.91 17.20 -25.84
CA THR A 355 17.08 17.61 -26.99
C THR A 355 15.69 18.07 -26.52
N ARG A 356 15.16 19.12 -27.16
CA ARG A 356 13.80 19.64 -26.94
C ARG A 356 12.90 19.48 -28.17
N ASP A 357 13.51 19.29 -29.33
CA ASP A 357 12.89 19.13 -30.64
C ASP A 357 12.76 17.66 -31.07
N TYR A 358 13.05 16.74 -30.14
CA TYR A 358 12.98 15.28 -30.33
C TYR A 358 13.94 14.72 -31.39
N ARG A 359 15.01 15.45 -31.73
CA ARG A 359 16.05 14.96 -32.64
C ARG A 359 17.13 14.23 -31.85
N PHE A 360 17.18 12.90 -31.98
CA PHE A 360 18.11 12.05 -31.23
C PHE A 360 18.63 10.84 -32.01
N ALA A 361 17.98 10.41 -33.09
CA ALA A 361 18.31 9.19 -33.83
C ALA A 361 19.77 9.18 -34.30
N ASP A 362 20.24 10.27 -34.92
CA ASP A 362 21.62 10.39 -35.37
C ASP A 362 22.64 10.25 -34.22
N ALA A 363 22.33 10.82 -33.06
CA ALA A 363 23.20 10.72 -31.89
C ALA A 363 23.24 9.27 -31.35
N VAL A 364 22.09 8.59 -31.32
CA VAL A 364 22.00 7.17 -30.94
C VAL A 364 22.76 6.28 -31.92
N GLN A 365 22.60 6.51 -33.23
CA GLN A 365 23.31 5.76 -34.27
C GLN A 365 24.83 5.93 -34.16
N ARG A 366 25.31 7.16 -33.94
CA ARG A 366 26.74 7.42 -33.74
C ARG A 366 27.29 6.80 -32.45
N ALA A 367 26.52 6.84 -31.36
CA ALA A 367 26.98 6.38 -30.06
C ALA A 367 27.09 4.86 -29.97
N CYS A 368 26.13 4.12 -30.53
CA CYS A 368 26.06 2.67 -30.33
C CYS A 368 25.61 1.87 -31.55
N GLY A 369 25.47 2.47 -32.73
CA GLY A 369 24.97 1.78 -33.94
C GLY A 369 23.47 1.41 -33.84
N GLY A 370 22.69 2.24 -33.14
CA GLY A 370 21.26 2.05 -32.91
C GLY A 370 20.94 1.36 -31.59
N ALA A 371 19.73 1.58 -31.07
CA ALA A 371 19.26 0.97 -29.83
C ALA A 371 18.59 -0.39 -30.09
N ASP A 372 18.90 -1.39 -29.28
CA ASP A 372 18.19 -2.68 -29.30
C ASP A 372 16.77 -2.53 -28.78
N VAL A 373 16.57 -1.67 -27.79
CA VAL A 373 15.27 -1.36 -27.20
C VAL A 373 15.13 0.13 -26.97
N VAL A 374 13.96 0.68 -27.30
CA VAL A 374 13.56 2.05 -26.99
C VAL A 374 12.41 2.01 -25.98
N ILE A 375 12.59 2.65 -24.83
CA ILE A 375 11.54 2.88 -23.82
C ILE A 375 11.04 4.31 -23.97
N ASP A 376 9.81 4.45 -24.44
CA ASP A 376 9.25 5.71 -24.92
C ASP A 376 8.00 6.16 -24.14
N GLY A 377 8.06 7.36 -23.57
CA GLY A 377 6.92 8.06 -22.97
C GLY A 377 6.53 9.35 -23.69
N LEU A 378 7.16 9.67 -24.84
CA LEU A 378 7.02 10.94 -25.53
C LEU A 378 5.75 10.97 -26.38
N GLY A 379 5.47 9.95 -27.20
CA GLY A 379 4.31 9.91 -28.08
C GLY A 379 4.62 10.31 -29.53
N ASP A 380 3.62 10.82 -30.24
CA ASP A 380 3.64 10.92 -31.72
C ASP A 380 4.76 11.80 -32.28
N ALA A 381 5.11 12.89 -31.59
CA ALA A 381 6.12 13.84 -32.04
C ALA A 381 7.54 13.23 -32.14
N ALA A 382 7.79 12.10 -31.47
CA ALA A 382 9.06 11.40 -31.50
C ALA A 382 9.02 10.10 -32.32
N ARG A 383 7.89 9.76 -32.96
CA ARG A 383 7.68 8.47 -33.64
C ARG A 383 8.75 8.16 -34.68
N ASP A 384 8.99 9.08 -35.60
CA ASP A 384 9.88 8.83 -36.74
C ASP A 384 11.35 8.74 -36.27
N GLU A 385 11.71 9.53 -35.25
CA GLU A 385 13.02 9.48 -34.60
C GLU A 385 13.21 8.18 -33.78
N ASN A 386 12.17 7.67 -33.11
CA ASN A 386 12.19 6.35 -32.46
C ASN A 386 12.47 5.24 -33.47
N LEU A 387 11.72 5.23 -34.58
CA LEU A 387 11.92 4.26 -35.65
C LEU A 387 13.33 4.36 -36.22
N ALA A 388 13.86 5.56 -36.43
CA ALA A 388 15.21 5.78 -36.94
C ALA A 388 16.32 5.38 -35.95
N ALA A 389 16.14 5.62 -34.65
CA ALA A 389 17.11 5.33 -33.59
C ALA A 389 17.31 3.83 -33.33
N LEU A 390 16.32 2.98 -33.66
CA LEU A 390 16.41 1.53 -33.44
C LEU A 390 17.51 0.87 -34.27
N ALA A 391 18.12 -0.17 -33.73
CA ALA A 391 18.96 -1.10 -34.46
C ALA A 391 18.11 -2.06 -35.31
N ARG A 392 18.75 -2.86 -36.17
CA ARG A 392 18.09 -3.99 -36.85
C ARG A 392 17.55 -4.97 -35.81
N ARG A 393 16.28 -5.36 -35.95
CA ARG A 393 15.49 -6.17 -35.01
C ARG A 393 15.24 -5.51 -33.66
N GLY A 394 15.35 -4.19 -33.59
CA GLY A 394 15.09 -3.44 -32.37
C GLY A 394 13.61 -3.43 -31.99
N HIS A 395 13.34 -3.25 -30.69
CA HIS A 395 12.01 -3.20 -30.11
C HIS A 395 11.65 -1.79 -29.62
N TRP A 396 10.52 -1.25 -30.08
CA TRP A 396 9.94 -0.03 -29.55
C TRP A 396 8.86 -0.34 -28.51
N ILE A 397 9.09 0.07 -27.26
CA ILE A 397 8.10 -0.01 -26.18
C ILE A 397 7.53 1.38 -25.94
N SER A 398 6.26 1.60 -26.31
CA SER A 398 5.55 2.86 -26.11
C SER A 398 4.67 2.79 -24.86
N LEU A 399 5.03 3.54 -23.81
CA LEU A 399 4.38 3.58 -22.49
C LEU A 399 3.48 4.79 -22.29
N GLY A 400 3.76 5.86 -23.00
CA GLY A 400 3.17 7.16 -22.74
C GLY A 400 3.08 8.01 -23.99
N GLN A 401 2.47 9.16 -23.81
CA GLN A 401 2.10 10.06 -24.89
C GLN A 401 2.17 11.53 -24.43
N ALA A 402 3.28 11.91 -23.79
CA ALA A 402 3.48 13.25 -23.22
C ALA A 402 3.42 14.40 -24.24
N SER A 403 3.59 14.13 -25.54
CA SER A 403 3.43 15.07 -26.65
C SER A 403 2.08 14.95 -27.35
N GLY A 404 1.23 14.00 -26.96
CA GLY A 404 -0.02 13.66 -27.63
C GLY A 404 -0.10 12.21 -28.09
N PRO A 405 -1.33 11.71 -28.35
CA PRO A 405 -1.60 10.32 -28.67
C PRO A 405 -0.88 9.88 -29.95
N LEU A 406 -0.35 8.66 -29.93
CA LEU A 406 0.33 8.06 -31.08
C LEU A 406 -0.67 7.79 -32.20
N THR A 407 -0.36 8.26 -33.41
CA THR A 407 -1.13 7.93 -34.62
C THR A 407 -1.00 6.45 -34.99
N PRO A 408 -1.98 5.87 -35.72
CA PRO A 408 -1.91 4.47 -36.15
C PRO A 408 -0.60 4.17 -36.90
N LEU A 409 0.13 3.17 -36.43
CA LEU A 409 1.40 2.75 -37.03
C LEU A 409 1.14 1.73 -38.14
N ALA A 410 1.46 2.08 -39.39
CA ALA A 410 1.39 1.15 -40.50
C ALA A 410 2.44 0.04 -40.32
N PRO A 411 2.10 -1.26 -40.52
CA PRO A 411 3.05 -2.36 -40.39
C PRO A 411 4.32 -2.20 -41.24
N ASP A 412 4.20 -1.58 -42.42
CA ASP A 412 5.32 -1.32 -43.33
C ASP A 412 6.43 -0.47 -42.71
N ALA A 413 6.09 0.39 -41.74
CA ALA A 413 7.07 1.20 -41.01
C ALA A 413 8.07 0.36 -40.21
N LEU A 414 7.73 -0.91 -39.89
CA LEU A 414 8.59 -1.83 -39.14
C LEU A 414 9.48 -2.69 -40.05
N VAL A 415 9.15 -2.82 -41.34
CA VAL A 415 9.76 -3.79 -42.27
C VAL A 415 11.23 -3.49 -42.53
N ALA A 416 11.60 -2.21 -42.69
CA ALA A 416 12.95 -1.80 -43.09
C ALA A 416 14.07 -2.33 -42.16
N LYS A 417 13.76 -2.52 -40.88
CA LYS A 417 14.71 -3.04 -39.88
C LYS A 417 14.19 -4.28 -39.14
N SER A 418 13.11 -4.91 -39.61
CA SER A 418 12.44 -6.04 -38.93
C SER A 418 12.12 -5.72 -37.46
N LEU A 419 11.59 -4.51 -37.23
CA LEU A 419 11.33 -3.97 -35.90
C LEU A 419 10.11 -4.64 -35.27
N SER A 420 10.00 -4.54 -33.94
CA SER A 420 8.81 -4.91 -33.18
C SER A 420 8.31 -3.73 -32.35
N PHE A 421 7.02 -3.71 -32.05
CA PHE A 421 6.35 -2.65 -31.29
C PHE A 421 5.49 -3.25 -30.17
N SER A 422 5.51 -2.66 -28.98
CA SER A 422 4.61 -2.99 -27.87
C SER A 422 4.07 -1.73 -27.19
N ARG A 423 2.86 -1.86 -26.63
CA ARG A 423 2.18 -0.80 -25.87
C ARG A 423 1.61 -1.40 -24.57
N PRO A 424 2.47 -1.68 -23.58
CA PRO A 424 2.07 -2.41 -22.38
C PRO A 424 1.35 -1.51 -21.38
N VAL A 425 0.49 -2.11 -20.55
CA VAL A 425 -0.17 -1.45 -19.42
C VAL A 425 0.25 -2.18 -18.15
N VAL A 426 0.70 -1.44 -17.12
CA VAL A 426 1.27 -2.02 -15.89
C VAL A 426 0.34 -3.03 -15.22
N PHE A 427 -0.97 -2.80 -15.25
CA PHE A 427 -1.97 -3.66 -14.59
C PHE A 427 -2.01 -5.09 -15.14
N ASP A 428 -1.67 -5.30 -16.42
CA ASP A 428 -1.59 -6.64 -17.01
C ASP A 428 -0.37 -7.44 -16.50
N TYR A 429 0.62 -6.76 -15.91
CA TYR A 429 1.82 -7.37 -15.34
C TYR A 429 1.72 -7.60 -13.83
N VAL A 430 0.63 -7.12 -13.21
CA VAL A 430 0.31 -7.28 -11.78
C VAL A 430 -1.15 -7.69 -11.57
N SER A 431 -1.68 -8.52 -12.47
CA SER A 431 -3.09 -8.95 -12.46
C SER A 431 -3.50 -9.77 -11.24
N THR A 432 -2.54 -10.22 -10.44
CA THR A 432 -2.76 -10.93 -9.17
C THR A 432 -1.93 -10.31 -8.07
N GLN A 433 -2.40 -10.45 -6.83
CA GLN A 433 -1.68 -10.01 -5.64
C GLN A 433 -0.27 -10.59 -5.55
N ALA A 434 -0.12 -11.87 -5.90
CA ALA A 434 1.18 -12.56 -5.87
C ALA A 434 2.18 -11.93 -6.85
N GLN A 435 1.75 -11.61 -8.08
CA GLN A 435 2.58 -10.92 -9.07
C GLN A 435 2.96 -9.51 -8.60
N LEU A 436 2.00 -8.77 -8.04
CA LEU A 436 2.28 -7.44 -7.48
C LEU A 436 3.31 -7.53 -6.35
N ALA A 437 3.12 -8.46 -5.41
CA ALA A 437 4.00 -8.67 -4.27
C ALA A 437 5.43 -9.06 -4.70
N GLU A 438 5.54 -9.97 -5.67
CA GLU A 438 6.84 -10.42 -6.21
C GLU A 438 7.61 -9.26 -6.84
N ARG A 439 6.94 -8.44 -7.68
CA ARG A 439 7.57 -7.28 -8.33
C ARG A 439 7.91 -6.19 -7.32
N ALA A 440 6.99 -5.87 -6.41
CA ALA A 440 7.25 -4.91 -5.35
C ALA A 440 8.47 -5.34 -4.51
N GLN A 441 8.58 -6.63 -4.19
CA GLN A 441 9.74 -7.15 -3.46
C GLN A 441 11.05 -6.97 -4.24
N ARG A 442 11.07 -7.15 -5.57
CA ARG A 442 12.25 -6.85 -6.39
C ARG A 442 12.61 -5.37 -6.35
N VAL A 443 11.63 -4.48 -6.44
CA VAL A 443 11.83 -3.03 -6.33
C VAL A 443 12.43 -2.67 -4.97
N TRP A 444 11.88 -3.17 -3.87
CA TRP A 444 12.39 -2.90 -2.53
C TRP A 444 13.80 -3.47 -2.31
N SER A 445 14.07 -4.65 -2.87
CA SER A 445 15.40 -5.26 -2.79
C SER A 445 16.43 -4.46 -3.58
N ALA A 446 16.07 -3.99 -4.78
CA ALA A 446 16.93 -3.15 -5.61
C ALA A 446 17.19 -1.77 -4.98
N LEU A 447 16.24 -1.23 -4.21
CA LEU A 447 16.46 -0.02 -3.44
C LEU A 447 17.38 -0.28 -2.23
N ALA A 448 17.16 -1.39 -1.51
CA ALA A 448 17.92 -1.74 -0.32
C ALA A 448 19.39 -2.07 -0.61
N ASP A 449 19.68 -2.72 -1.75
CA ASP A 449 21.06 -3.07 -2.15
C ASP A 449 21.76 -1.97 -2.95
N GLY A 450 21.08 -0.83 -3.21
CA GLY A 450 21.60 0.31 -3.94
C GLY A 450 21.66 0.15 -5.46
N THR A 451 21.11 -0.94 -6.01
CA THR A 451 20.93 -1.12 -7.47
C THR A 451 20.10 0.01 -8.07
N VAL A 452 19.03 0.38 -7.39
CA VAL A 452 18.20 1.55 -7.70
C VAL A 452 18.48 2.61 -6.65
N ARG A 453 18.87 3.80 -7.09
CA ARG A 453 19.00 4.97 -6.22
C ARG A 453 17.64 5.63 -6.05
N LEU A 454 17.35 6.10 -4.85
CA LEU A 454 16.15 6.86 -4.56
C LEU A 454 16.16 8.17 -5.38
N PRO A 455 15.23 8.35 -6.34
CA PRO A 455 15.12 9.63 -7.05
C PRO A 455 14.68 10.75 -6.10
N PRO A 456 14.94 12.02 -6.43
CA PRO A 456 14.34 13.15 -5.72
C PRO A 456 12.81 13.01 -5.64
N ILE A 457 12.24 13.27 -4.46
CA ILE A 457 10.79 13.25 -4.21
C ILE A 457 10.34 14.65 -3.82
N GLU A 458 9.61 15.32 -4.71
CA GLU A 458 8.90 16.56 -4.42
C GLU A 458 7.57 16.23 -3.72
N ARG A 459 7.29 16.88 -2.59
CA ARG A 459 6.10 16.64 -1.76
C ARG A 459 5.18 17.85 -1.82
N PHE A 460 3.88 17.61 -2.04
CA PHE A 460 2.82 18.61 -2.04
C PHE A 460 1.74 18.20 -1.06
N SER A 461 0.96 19.15 -0.51
CA SER A 461 -0.26 18.78 0.21
C SER A 461 -1.32 18.26 -0.77
N LEU A 462 -2.29 17.50 -0.28
CA LEU A 462 -3.42 17.05 -1.10
C LEU A 462 -4.21 18.23 -1.70
N GLU A 463 -4.35 19.36 -0.99
CA GLU A 463 -5.01 20.56 -1.56
C GLU A 463 -4.21 21.16 -2.73
N SER A 464 -2.90 20.92 -2.77
CA SER A 464 -1.99 21.44 -3.79
C SER A 464 -1.87 20.53 -5.02
N ALA A 465 -2.78 19.56 -5.20
CA ALA A 465 -2.76 18.63 -6.33
C ALA A 465 -2.75 19.31 -7.71
N ALA A 466 -3.44 20.44 -7.86
CA ALA A 466 -3.40 21.26 -9.07
C ALA A 466 -1.97 21.77 -9.38
N GLN A 467 -1.24 22.20 -8.35
CA GLN A 467 0.14 22.65 -8.49
C GLN A 467 1.07 21.49 -8.85
N ALA A 468 0.88 20.32 -8.23
CA ALA A 468 1.64 19.11 -8.55
C ALA A 468 1.43 18.67 -10.02
N HIS A 469 0.20 18.73 -10.53
CA HIS A 469 -0.10 18.45 -11.95
C HIS A 469 0.54 19.48 -12.89
N ALA A 470 0.38 20.79 -12.60
CA ALA A 470 1.00 21.85 -13.39
C ALA A 470 2.53 21.71 -13.43
N ARG A 471 3.14 21.37 -12.29
CA ARG A 471 4.57 21.11 -12.16
C ARG A 471 4.98 19.92 -13.02
N LEU A 472 4.26 18.80 -12.95
CA LEU A 472 4.52 17.61 -13.78
C LEU A 472 4.39 17.91 -15.28
N GLU A 473 3.37 18.64 -15.70
CA GLU A 473 3.09 18.98 -17.10
C GLU A 473 4.07 20.00 -17.69
N SER A 474 4.63 20.88 -16.86
CA SER A 474 5.66 21.86 -17.29
C SER A 474 6.96 21.21 -17.77
N ARG A 475 7.13 19.90 -17.53
CA ARG A 475 8.36 19.13 -17.80
C ARG A 475 9.58 19.68 -17.05
N ALA A 476 9.39 20.47 -15.99
CA ALA A 476 10.47 20.97 -15.14
C ALA A 476 10.85 19.99 -14.01
N THR A 477 10.06 18.94 -13.80
CA THR A 477 10.29 17.94 -12.73
C THR A 477 11.50 17.06 -12.97
N ILE A 478 12.14 16.68 -11.88
CA ILE A 478 13.18 15.65 -11.81
C ILE A 478 12.73 14.65 -10.75
N GLY A 479 12.70 13.35 -11.09
CA GLY A 479 12.25 12.32 -10.15
C GLY A 479 10.73 12.22 -10.01
N ALA A 480 10.26 12.04 -8.77
CA ALA A 480 8.88 11.69 -8.44
C ALA A 480 8.17 12.77 -7.62
N LEU A 481 6.84 12.79 -7.72
CA LEU A 481 5.97 13.72 -7.00
C LEU A 481 4.99 12.91 -6.15
N VAL A 482 4.71 13.37 -4.93
CA VAL A 482 3.70 12.78 -4.05
C VAL A 482 2.81 13.85 -3.42
N LEU A 483 1.58 13.46 -3.09
CA LEU A 483 0.64 14.25 -2.30
C LEU A 483 0.57 13.69 -0.87
N LEU A 484 0.55 14.58 0.12
CA LEU A 484 0.38 14.27 1.54
C LEU A 484 -1.04 14.67 1.98
N PRO A 485 -1.91 13.71 2.32
CA PRO A 485 -3.34 13.94 2.67
C PRO A 485 -3.63 14.70 3.97
#